data_AF-T0R6H0-F1
#
_entry.id   AF-T0R6H0-F1
#
_cell.length_a   1.000
_cell.length_b   1.000
_cell.length_c   1.000
_cell.angle_alpha   90.00
_cell.angle_beta   90.00
_cell.angle_gamma   90.00
#
_symmetry.space_group_name_H-M   'P 1'
#
loop_
_entity.id
_entity.type
_entity.pdbx_description
1 polymer ?
#
loop_
_entity_poly.entity_id
_entity_poly.type
_entity_poly.pdbx_seq_one_letter_code
_entity_poly.pdbx_strand_id
1 'polypeptide(L)'
;MRIQPTTGSLDPSPSRWRLPGALWLCATLAGTFYYLLHIQPQLANDFFWPHYNSSGYQTFLIDALNQLLETSDDEATVDLGSVMLDARYDGLLTTAIAHPTYAMALLTTKLPSLDFAITSLRNTSIDMVLWLPTPYCWVDFNKSFELAHTEARQDRCRHQYGTNGAVYLEAVARNIDWTAFLVGYGGPETLFWSAILSGLEASTRGVHWLDTVAATTTSVPDEVAFWQRHGIQRFCYQWQNLRLPGLVETATLVNALGPGSSSHFYEPLAMDLYPTTMCNLSLIRDTPNYILNTTCFGMPPQSFDDYSCL
;
A
#
# COMPACT_ATOMS: atom_id res chain seq x y z
N MET A 1 4.56 80.90 19.61
CA MET A 1 3.56 80.69 18.54
C MET A 1 2.55 79.67 19.09
N ARG A 2 1.32 80.10 19.38
CA ARG A 2 0.31 79.30 20.10
C ARG A 2 -0.65 78.71 19.07
N ILE A 3 -0.65 77.40 18.89
CA ILE A 3 -1.55 76.72 17.94
C ILE A 3 -2.92 76.61 18.62
N GLN A 4 -3.93 77.28 18.09
CA GLN A 4 -5.33 77.10 18.48
C GLN A 4 -5.88 75.84 17.80
N PRO A 5 -6.68 75.00 18.49
CA PRO A 5 -7.37 73.90 17.84
C PRO A 5 -8.57 74.46 17.06
N THR A 6 -8.59 74.23 15.75
CA THR A 6 -9.76 74.45 14.91
C THR A 6 -10.82 73.43 15.29
N THR A 7 -11.85 73.86 16.00
CA THR A 7 -13.11 73.13 16.12
C THR A 7 -13.81 73.16 14.76
N GLY A 8 -13.42 72.25 13.87
CA GLY A 8 -14.18 71.94 12.67
C GLY A 8 -15.47 71.27 13.08
N SER A 9 -16.60 71.97 12.94
CA SER A 9 -17.92 71.37 12.99
C SER A 9 -18.01 70.30 11.89
N LEU A 10 -18.19 69.04 12.27
CA LEU A 10 -18.61 67.99 11.35
C LEU A 10 -19.99 68.38 10.81
N ASP A 11 -20.05 68.84 9.56
CA ASP A 11 -21.31 69.06 8.86
C ASP A 11 -22.16 67.78 8.93
N PRO A 12 -23.44 67.85 9.36
CA PRO A 12 -24.29 66.68 9.39
C PRO A 12 -24.48 66.21 7.95
N SER A 13 -23.99 65.00 7.64
CA SER A 13 -24.16 64.42 6.30
C SER A 13 -25.61 64.53 5.85
N PRO A 14 -25.90 64.95 4.60
CA PRO A 14 -27.26 65.19 4.14
C PRO A 14 -28.09 63.92 4.37
N SER A 15 -29.12 64.03 5.24
CA SER A 15 -29.89 62.88 5.73
C SER A 15 -30.53 62.06 4.61
N ARG A 16 -30.68 62.68 3.42
CA ARG A 16 -31.21 62.11 2.18
C ARG A 16 -30.50 60.84 1.70
N TRP A 17 -29.21 60.66 1.98
CA TRP A 17 -28.46 59.50 1.51
C TRP A 17 -28.35 58.36 2.54
N ARG A 18 -28.82 58.58 3.77
CA ARG A 18 -28.70 57.60 4.86
C ARG A 18 -29.60 56.38 4.62
N LEU A 19 -30.83 56.60 4.19
CA LEU A 19 -31.80 55.54 3.89
C LEU A 19 -31.42 54.68 2.67
N PRO A 20 -31.11 55.24 1.49
CA PRO A 20 -30.68 54.43 0.35
C PRO A 20 -29.33 53.74 0.60
N GLY A 21 -28.41 54.38 1.33
CA GLY A 21 -27.16 53.74 1.76
C GLY A 21 -27.40 52.57 2.72
N ALA A 22 -28.28 52.72 3.71
CA ALA A 22 -28.66 51.64 4.62
C ALA A 22 -29.36 50.48 3.88
N LEU A 23 -30.28 50.78 2.96
CA LEU A 23 -30.95 49.77 2.14
C LEU A 23 -29.96 49.01 1.25
N TRP A 24 -29.01 49.71 0.63
CA TRP A 24 -27.96 49.09 -0.17
C TRP A 24 -27.05 48.18 0.67
N LEU A 25 -26.68 48.63 1.88
CA LEU A 25 -25.92 47.80 2.83
C LEU A 25 -26.72 46.56 3.26
N CYS A 26 -28.01 46.71 3.59
CA CYS A 26 -28.85 45.57 3.94
C CYS A 26 -29.02 44.59 2.77
N ALA A 27 -29.18 45.09 1.55
CA ALA A 27 -29.32 44.26 0.35
C ALA A 27 -28.02 43.50 0.03
N THR A 28 -26.86 44.15 0.13
CA THR A 28 -25.56 43.51 -0.09
C THR A 28 -25.22 42.49 1.00
N LEU A 29 -25.55 42.79 2.27
CA LEU A 29 -25.46 41.83 3.37
C LEU A 29 -26.37 40.62 3.14
N ALA A 30 -27.65 40.84 2.83
CA ALA A 30 -28.60 39.76 2.56
C ALA A 30 -28.17 38.90 1.36
N GLY A 31 -27.66 39.51 0.29
CA GLY A 31 -27.10 38.80 -0.86
C GLY A 31 -25.87 37.97 -0.50
N THR A 32 -24.97 38.51 0.32
CA THR A 32 -23.79 37.78 0.83
C THR A 32 -24.22 36.59 1.70
N PHE A 33 -25.17 36.78 2.62
CA PHE A 33 -25.70 35.69 3.45
C PHE A 33 -26.36 34.60 2.61
N TYR A 34 -27.18 34.98 1.63
CA TYR A 34 -27.82 34.03 0.73
C TYR A 34 -26.79 33.23 -0.08
N TYR A 35 -25.77 33.90 -0.61
CA TYR A 35 -24.68 33.24 -1.33
C TYR A 35 -23.91 32.24 -0.45
N LEU A 36 -23.56 32.65 0.78
CA LEU A 36 -22.87 31.77 1.74
C LEU A 36 -23.71 30.55 2.10
N LEU A 37 -25.01 30.70 2.31
CA LEU A 37 -25.92 29.57 2.58
C LEU A 37 -26.01 28.62 1.39
N HIS A 38 -25.92 29.13 0.16
CA HIS A 38 -25.98 28.30 -1.04
C HIS A 38 -24.70 27.51 -1.28
N ILE A 39 -23.53 28.11 -1.02
CA ILE A 39 -22.22 27.48 -1.29
C ILE A 39 -21.71 26.64 -0.10
N GLN A 40 -22.18 26.91 1.12
CA GLN A 40 -21.82 26.16 2.34
C GLN A 40 -21.91 24.63 2.21
N PRO A 41 -22.97 24.01 1.64
CA PRO A 41 -23.03 22.55 1.52
C PRO A 41 -21.97 21.98 0.56
N GLN A 42 -21.55 22.75 -0.45
CA GLN A 42 -20.52 22.34 -1.39
C GLN A 42 -19.13 22.49 -0.77
N LEU A 43 -18.88 23.58 -0.06
CA LEU A 43 -17.62 23.84 0.66
C LEU A 43 -17.47 23.06 1.99
N ALA A 44 -18.42 22.19 2.31
CA ALA A 44 -18.37 21.40 3.54
C ALA A 44 -17.26 20.33 3.51
N ASN A 45 -16.69 20.05 2.32
CA ASN A 45 -15.59 19.12 2.11
C ASN A 45 -14.66 19.63 1.00
N ASP A 46 -13.43 19.10 0.97
CA ASP A 46 -12.40 19.47 0.00
C ASP A 46 -12.69 18.96 -1.44
N PHE A 47 -13.70 18.09 -1.60
CA PHE A 47 -14.15 17.59 -2.91
C PHE A 47 -15.16 18.51 -3.59
N PHE A 48 -15.67 19.53 -2.88
CA PHE A 48 -16.75 20.42 -3.34
C PHE A 48 -18.09 19.70 -3.60
N TRP A 49 -18.30 18.53 -3.00
CA TRP A 49 -19.49 17.71 -3.23
C TRP A 49 -20.59 18.05 -2.22
N PRO A 50 -21.77 18.51 -2.68
CA PRO A 50 -22.85 18.83 -1.76
C PRO A 50 -23.31 17.58 -1.00
N HIS A 51 -23.46 17.70 0.32
CA HIS A 51 -23.98 16.63 1.18
C HIS A 51 -23.13 15.35 1.23
N TYR A 52 -21.81 15.46 1.02
CA TYR A 52 -20.89 14.33 1.24
C TYR A 52 -21.09 13.74 2.63
N ASN A 53 -21.34 12.42 2.69
CA ASN A 53 -21.50 11.69 3.93
C ASN A 53 -20.45 10.56 4.04
N SER A 54 -20.02 10.25 5.26
CA SER A 54 -19.08 9.16 5.52
C SER A 54 -19.74 7.78 5.44
N SER A 55 -21.08 7.70 5.47
CA SER A 55 -21.81 6.43 5.49
C SER A 55 -21.98 5.77 4.13
N GLY A 56 -22.02 6.54 3.04
CA GLY A 56 -22.31 6.05 1.69
C GLY A 56 -21.44 6.65 0.59
N TYR A 57 -21.24 7.97 0.58
CA TYR A 57 -20.41 8.64 -0.43
C TYR A 57 -18.94 8.23 -0.32
N GLN A 58 -18.44 8.09 0.91
CA GLN A 58 -17.10 7.59 1.15
C GLN A 58 -16.93 6.17 0.59
N THR A 59 -17.88 5.28 0.83
CA THR A 59 -17.85 3.91 0.34
C THR A 59 -17.95 3.84 -1.18
N PHE A 60 -18.81 4.65 -1.80
CA PHE A 60 -18.87 4.80 -3.26
C PHE A 60 -17.52 5.23 -3.83
N LEU A 61 -16.88 6.22 -3.22
CA LEU A 61 -15.58 6.69 -3.67
C LEU A 61 -14.52 5.60 -3.55
N ILE A 62 -14.52 4.82 -2.46
CA ILE A 62 -13.60 3.69 -2.28
C ILE A 62 -13.81 2.64 -3.37
N ASP A 63 -15.06 2.23 -3.62
CA ASP A 63 -15.38 1.22 -4.64
C ASP A 63 -15.00 1.69 -6.05
N ALA A 64 -15.24 2.97 -6.34
CA ALA A 64 -14.90 3.56 -7.62
C ALA A 64 -13.38 3.60 -7.81
N LEU A 65 -12.64 3.97 -6.76
CA LEU A 65 -11.18 3.94 -6.77
C LEU A 65 -10.65 2.50 -6.92
N ASN A 66 -11.21 1.52 -6.20
CA ASN A 66 -10.81 0.12 -6.32
C ASN A 66 -10.99 -0.38 -7.76
N GLN A 67 -12.15 -0.12 -8.38
CA GLN A 67 -12.38 -0.51 -9.77
C GLN A 67 -11.41 0.18 -10.74
N LEU A 68 -11.13 1.48 -10.52
CA LEU A 68 -10.18 2.22 -11.34
C LEU A 68 -8.75 1.72 -11.19
N LEU A 69 -8.30 1.43 -9.97
CA LEU A 69 -6.97 0.88 -9.69
C LEU A 69 -6.78 -0.49 -10.37
N GLU A 70 -7.82 -1.33 -10.38
CA GLU A 70 -7.74 -2.63 -11.05
C GLU A 70 -7.65 -2.53 -12.59
N THR A 71 -8.42 -1.62 -13.18
CA THR A 71 -8.64 -1.56 -14.63
C THR A 71 -7.77 -0.57 -15.38
N SER A 72 -7.26 0.45 -14.70
CA SER A 72 -6.46 1.51 -15.31
C SER A 72 -4.98 1.13 -15.36
N ASP A 73 -4.26 1.77 -16.28
CA ASP A 73 -2.80 1.71 -16.30
C ASP A 73 -2.21 2.58 -15.18
N ASP A 74 -0.99 2.25 -14.73
CA ASP A 74 -0.26 3.02 -13.73
C ASP A 74 -0.15 4.50 -14.17
N GLU A 75 -0.39 5.42 -13.24
CA GLU A 75 -0.34 6.88 -13.45
C GLU A 75 -1.40 7.47 -14.41
N ALA A 76 -2.42 6.69 -14.79
CA ALA A 76 -3.50 7.21 -15.62
C ALA A 76 -4.33 8.28 -14.89
N THR A 77 -4.62 9.38 -15.59
CA THR A 77 -5.65 10.34 -15.16
C THR A 77 -6.99 9.86 -15.69
N VAL A 78 -7.90 9.50 -14.78
CA VAL A 78 -9.21 8.96 -15.14
C VAL A 78 -10.32 9.84 -14.59
N ASP A 79 -11.38 10.02 -15.39
CA ASP A 79 -12.59 10.71 -14.95
C ASP A 79 -13.39 9.80 -14.02
N LEU A 80 -13.62 10.24 -12.79
CA LEU A 80 -14.43 9.51 -11.82
C LEU A 80 -15.87 9.30 -12.31
N GLY A 81 -16.39 10.20 -13.16
CA GLY A 81 -17.70 10.09 -13.77
C GLY A 81 -17.83 8.95 -14.81
N SER A 82 -16.70 8.38 -15.25
CA SER A 82 -16.70 7.24 -16.18
C SER A 82 -16.98 5.89 -15.48
N VAL A 83 -16.93 5.87 -14.14
CA VAL A 83 -17.14 4.67 -13.35
C VAL A 83 -18.62 4.40 -13.18
N MET A 84 -19.05 3.17 -13.47
CA MET A 84 -20.41 2.70 -13.21
C MET A 84 -20.36 1.50 -12.27
N LEU A 85 -20.89 1.70 -11.05
CA LEU A 85 -20.97 0.68 -10.01
C LEU A 85 -22.43 0.23 -9.84
N ASP A 86 -22.66 -1.08 -9.85
CA ASP A 86 -23.96 -1.66 -9.49
C ASP A 86 -23.98 -1.95 -7.98
N ALA A 87 -24.18 -0.90 -7.19
CA ALA A 87 -24.17 -0.94 -5.73
C ALA A 87 -25.15 0.06 -5.11
N ARG A 88 -25.51 -0.16 -3.84
CA ARG A 88 -26.42 0.69 -3.07
C ARG A 88 -25.66 1.42 -1.96
N TYR A 89 -25.63 2.74 -2.04
CA TYR A 89 -24.93 3.63 -1.11
C TYR A 89 -25.88 4.43 -0.19
N ASP A 90 -27.15 4.04 -0.13
CA ASP A 90 -28.21 4.68 0.67
C ASP A 90 -28.33 4.11 2.10
N GLY A 91 -27.46 3.15 2.46
CA GLY A 91 -27.41 2.52 3.78
C GLY A 91 -26.73 3.37 4.86
N LEU A 92 -27.06 3.09 6.12
CA LEU A 92 -26.43 3.70 7.30
C LEU A 92 -24.98 3.22 7.53
N LEU A 93 -24.68 2.00 7.09
CA LEU A 93 -23.38 1.35 7.10
C LEU A 93 -23.24 0.68 5.73
N THR A 94 -22.39 1.22 4.87
CA THR A 94 -22.08 0.59 3.59
C THR A 94 -20.60 0.21 3.59
N THR A 95 -20.31 -1.06 3.31
CA THR A 95 -18.94 -1.55 3.19
C THR A 95 -18.43 -1.41 1.79
N ALA A 96 -17.13 -1.10 1.71
CA ALA A 96 -16.44 -1.15 0.45
C ALA A 96 -16.38 -2.61 -0.03
N ILE A 97 -16.49 -2.79 -1.33
CA ILE A 97 -16.30 -4.07 -2.00
C ILE A 97 -14.84 -4.48 -1.77
N ALA A 98 -14.66 -5.63 -1.13
CA ALA A 98 -13.34 -6.22 -0.96
C ALA A 98 -12.95 -6.98 -2.22
N HIS A 99 -11.74 -6.74 -2.72
CA HIS A 99 -11.17 -7.44 -3.88
C HIS A 99 -10.00 -8.35 -3.42
N PRO A 100 -10.28 -9.45 -2.71
CA PRO A 100 -9.25 -10.23 -1.99
C PRO A 100 -8.24 -10.91 -2.92
N THR A 101 -8.56 -11.09 -4.19
CA THR A 101 -7.68 -11.71 -5.18
C THR A 101 -6.82 -10.72 -5.95
N TYR A 102 -7.10 -9.42 -5.87
CA TYR A 102 -6.48 -8.42 -6.74
C TYR A 102 -4.97 -8.32 -6.54
N ALA A 103 -4.50 -8.13 -5.31
CA ALA A 103 -3.06 -8.05 -5.00
C ALA A 103 -2.26 -9.26 -5.52
N MET A 104 -2.91 -10.42 -5.47
CA MET A 104 -2.32 -11.71 -5.80
C MET A 104 -2.41 -11.96 -7.33
N ALA A 105 -3.45 -11.44 -8.00
CA ALA A 105 -3.54 -11.33 -9.45
C ALA A 105 -2.48 -10.38 -10.00
N LEU A 106 -2.24 -9.24 -9.35
CA LEU A 106 -1.22 -8.26 -9.73
C LEU A 106 0.18 -8.89 -9.78
N LEU A 107 0.57 -9.59 -8.71
CA LEU A 107 1.85 -10.30 -8.62
C LEU A 107 2.01 -11.43 -9.65
N THR A 108 0.92 -12.11 -10.00
CA THR A 108 0.97 -13.27 -10.91
C THR A 108 0.81 -12.92 -12.38
N THR A 109 0.16 -11.78 -12.70
CA THR A 109 -0.22 -11.41 -14.07
C THR A 109 0.39 -10.12 -14.57
N LYS A 110 0.44 -9.05 -13.75
CA LYS A 110 0.93 -7.73 -14.17
C LYS A 110 2.41 -7.50 -13.89
N LEU A 111 2.99 -8.17 -12.88
CA LEU A 111 4.39 -7.96 -12.44
C LEU A 111 5.39 -9.13 -12.72
N PRO A 112 5.30 -9.91 -13.82
CA PRO A 112 6.21 -11.04 -14.03
C PRO A 112 7.62 -10.63 -14.53
N SER A 113 7.88 -9.32 -14.67
CA SER A 113 9.14 -8.82 -15.22
C SER A 113 10.33 -9.18 -14.32
N LEU A 114 11.47 -9.43 -14.95
CA LEU A 114 12.68 -9.82 -14.22
C LEU A 114 13.22 -8.66 -13.38
N ASP A 115 13.16 -7.43 -13.89
CA ASP A 115 13.59 -6.22 -13.17
C ASP A 115 12.83 -6.03 -11.86
N PHE A 116 11.49 -6.18 -11.92
CA PHE A 116 10.66 -6.10 -10.72
C PHE A 116 11.01 -7.21 -9.74
N ALA A 117 11.06 -8.47 -10.20
CA ALA A 117 11.34 -9.60 -9.33
C ALA A 117 12.72 -9.52 -8.65
N ILE A 118 13.75 -9.14 -9.40
CA ILE A 118 15.10 -8.95 -8.85
C ILE A 118 15.11 -7.85 -7.79
N THR A 119 14.45 -6.72 -8.06
CA THR A 119 14.34 -5.63 -7.11
C THR A 119 13.57 -6.04 -5.85
N SER A 120 12.47 -6.77 -6.01
CA SER A 120 11.67 -7.29 -4.90
C SER A 120 12.43 -8.31 -4.06
N LEU A 121 13.18 -9.24 -4.68
CA LEU A 121 14.01 -10.21 -3.96
C LEU A 121 15.10 -9.51 -3.13
N ARG A 122 15.75 -8.49 -3.70
CA ARG A 122 16.77 -7.68 -3.00
C ARG A 122 16.22 -6.88 -1.82
N ASN A 123 14.93 -6.56 -1.85
CA ASN A 123 14.23 -5.89 -0.76
C ASN A 123 13.48 -6.86 0.16
N THR A 124 13.58 -8.17 -0.06
CA THR A 124 12.93 -9.18 0.77
C THR A 124 13.74 -9.41 2.04
N SER A 125 13.07 -9.45 3.18
CA SER A 125 13.71 -9.75 4.46
C SER A 125 14.11 -11.23 4.54
N ILE A 126 15.24 -11.49 5.20
CA ILE A 126 15.87 -12.84 5.24
C ILE A 126 14.93 -13.87 5.88
N ASP A 127 14.14 -13.46 6.88
CA ASP A 127 13.15 -14.30 7.56
C ASP A 127 12.02 -14.76 6.64
N MET A 128 11.72 -14.01 5.57
CA MET A 128 10.67 -14.34 4.60
C MET A 128 11.16 -15.22 3.44
N VAL A 129 12.47 -15.37 3.26
CA VAL A 129 13.06 -16.13 2.13
C VAL A 129 12.61 -17.59 2.10
N LEU A 130 12.54 -18.24 3.27
CA LEU A 130 12.06 -19.63 3.39
C LEU A 130 10.55 -19.78 3.16
N TRP A 131 9.81 -18.67 3.20
CA TRP A 131 8.36 -18.63 3.03
C TRP A 131 7.93 -18.17 1.63
N LEU A 132 8.87 -17.97 0.71
CA LEU A 132 8.54 -17.60 -0.66
C LEU A 132 7.60 -18.66 -1.26
N PRO A 133 6.47 -18.23 -1.87
CA PRO A 133 5.44 -19.13 -2.38
C PRO A 133 5.85 -19.74 -3.72
N THR A 134 6.98 -20.44 -3.74
CA THR A 134 7.50 -21.12 -4.91
C THR A 134 8.07 -22.48 -4.50
N PRO A 135 7.69 -23.53 -5.23
CA PRO A 135 8.38 -24.80 -5.11
C PRO A 135 9.55 -24.86 -6.08
N TYR A 136 10.74 -25.08 -5.52
CA TYR A 136 11.95 -25.22 -6.31
C TYR A 136 11.95 -26.52 -7.12
N CYS A 137 12.40 -26.40 -8.36
CA CYS A 137 12.68 -27.51 -9.27
C CYS A 137 14.19 -27.77 -9.36
N TRP A 138 15.01 -26.71 -9.26
CA TRP A 138 16.47 -26.80 -9.36
C TRP A 138 17.17 -25.88 -8.37
N VAL A 139 18.40 -26.23 -8.02
CA VAL A 139 19.27 -25.32 -7.26
C VAL A 139 19.81 -24.24 -8.18
N ASP A 140 20.43 -24.64 -9.29
CA ASP A 140 21.21 -23.78 -10.18
C ASP A 140 20.51 -23.55 -11.52
N PHE A 141 20.82 -22.44 -12.19
CA PHE A 141 20.29 -22.13 -13.52
C PHE A 141 20.70 -23.13 -14.60
N ASN A 142 21.82 -23.83 -14.41
CA ASN A 142 22.28 -24.89 -15.29
C ASN A 142 21.57 -26.24 -15.04
N LYS A 143 20.62 -26.30 -14.09
CA LYS A 143 19.81 -27.48 -13.77
C LYS A 143 20.65 -28.71 -13.38
N SER A 144 21.84 -28.46 -12.81
CA SER A 144 22.78 -29.51 -12.40
C SER A 144 22.30 -30.26 -11.17
N PHE A 145 21.49 -29.61 -10.33
CA PHE A 145 20.90 -30.20 -9.12
C PHE A 145 19.38 -30.08 -9.16
N GLU A 146 18.70 -31.22 -9.06
CA GLU A 146 17.24 -31.32 -9.08
C GLU A 146 16.68 -31.33 -7.65
N LEU A 147 15.61 -30.56 -7.39
CA LEU A 147 15.01 -30.39 -6.06
C LEU A 147 13.55 -30.87 -5.99
N ALA A 148 12.90 -31.21 -7.11
CA ALA A 148 11.51 -31.63 -7.07
C ALA A 148 11.36 -32.93 -6.27
N HIS A 149 10.33 -32.97 -5.42
CA HIS A 149 10.13 -34.09 -4.48
C HIS A 149 9.78 -35.44 -5.15
N THR A 150 9.40 -35.44 -6.42
CA THR A 150 9.07 -36.66 -7.18
C THR A 150 9.56 -36.55 -8.61
N GLU A 151 9.89 -37.69 -9.23
CA GLU A 151 10.32 -37.77 -10.63
C GLU A 151 9.26 -37.19 -11.58
N ALA A 152 7.98 -37.55 -11.37
CA ALA A 152 6.88 -37.00 -12.16
C ALA A 152 6.75 -35.48 -12.04
N ARG A 153 7.11 -34.89 -10.89
CA ARG A 153 7.17 -33.42 -10.73
C ARG A 153 8.39 -32.85 -11.45
N GLN A 154 9.53 -33.52 -11.37
CA GLN A 154 10.74 -33.12 -12.07
C GLN A 154 10.55 -33.10 -13.59
N ASP A 155 9.85 -34.10 -14.15
CA ASP A 155 9.44 -34.10 -15.55
C ASP A 155 8.56 -32.90 -15.90
N ARG A 156 7.55 -32.60 -15.08
CA ARG A 156 6.74 -31.39 -15.27
C ARG A 156 7.58 -30.11 -15.22
N CYS A 157 8.54 -30.01 -14.30
CA CYS A 157 9.47 -28.89 -14.25
C CYS A 157 10.23 -28.73 -15.57
N ARG A 158 10.83 -29.82 -16.08
CA ARG A 158 11.56 -29.84 -17.36
C ARG A 158 10.68 -29.36 -18.52
N HIS A 159 9.43 -29.79 -18.58
CA HIS A 159 8.52 -29.46 -19.69
C HIS A 159 7.84 -28.10 -19.59
N GLN A 160 7.54 -27.59 -18.38
CA GLN A 160 6.63 -26.45 -18.22
C GLN A 160 7.23 -25.24 -17.51
N TYR A 161 8.23 -25.43 -16.64
CA TYR A 161 8.67 -24.37 -15.72
C TYR A 161 10.10 -23.89 -15.95
N GLY A 162 10.81 -24.45 -16.94
CA GLY A 162 12.20 -24.11 -17.22
C GLY A 162 12.47 -22.62 -17.52
N THR A 163 11.47 -21.86 -17.98
CA THR A 163 11.61 -20.42 -18.27
C THR A 163 11.20 -19.50 -17.10
N ASN A 164 10.71 -20.06 -15.99
CA ASN A 164 10.29 -19.31 -14.80
C ASN A 164 11.42 -19.27 -13.76
N GLY A 165 11.96 -18.09 -13.46
CA GLY A 165 13.03 -17.89 -12.49
C GLY A 165 12.66 -18.32 -11.07
N ALA A 166 11.36 -18.30 -10.73
CA ALA A 166 10.89 -18.64 -9.39
C ALA A 166 11.18 -20.09 -8.98
N VAL A 167 11.35 -21.02 -9.93
CA VAL A 167 11.61 -22.44 -9.61
C VAL A 167 13.10 -22.76 -9.43
N TYR A 168 13.97 -21.76 -9.48
CA TYR A 168 15.41 -21.90 -9.29
C TYR A 168 15.83 -21.26 -7.97
N LEU A 169 16.50 -22.02 -7.10
CA LEU A 169 17.00 -21.47 -5.83
C LEU A 169 18.03 -20.36 -6.06
N GLU A 170 18.86 -20.50 -7.10
CA GLU A 170 19.88 -19.53 -7.50
C GLU A 170 19.31 -18.14 -7.79
N ALA A 171 18.08 -18.05 -8.33
CA ALA A 171 17.43 -16.75 -8.54
C ALA A 171 17.28 -15.97 -7.23
N VAL A 172 16.87 -16.68 -6.17
CA VAL A 172 16.69 -16.11 -4.84
C VAL A 172 18.05 -15.89 -4.17
N ALA A 173 18.92 -16.90 -4.18
CA ALA A 173 20.20 -16.87 -3.49
C ALA A 173 21.13 -15.75 -3.98
N ARG A 174 21.10 -15.44 -5.29
CA ARG A 174 21.88 -14.33 -5.90
C ARG A 174 21.34 -12.94 -5.59
N ASN A 175 20.10 -12.84 -5.08
CA ASN A 175 19.39 -11.57 -4.90
C ASN A 175 18.97 -11.31 -3.45
N ILE A 176 19.51 -12.04 -2.49
CA ILE A 176 19.37 -11.78 -1.06
C ILE A 176 20.75 -11.57 -0.44
N ASP A 177 20.80 -11.11 0.81
CA ASP A 177 22.02 -11.22 1.60
C ASP A 177 22.29 -12.70 1.93
N TRP A 178 22.99 -13.37 1.02
CA TRP A 178 23.31 -14.79 1.13
C TRP A 178 24.13 -15.11 2.38
N THR A 179 25.03 -14.21 2.77
CA THR A 179 25.89 -14.41 3.94
C THR A 179 25.05 -14.36 5.21
N ALA A 180 24.20 -13.35 5.37
CA ALA A 180 23.31 -13.24 6.51
C ALA A 180 22.26 -14.37 6.52
N PHE A 181 21.79 -14.82 5.35
CA PHE A 181 20.94 -16.01 5.25
C PHE A 181 21.63 -17.27 5.78
N LEU A 182 22.89 -17.52 5.41
CA LEU A 182 23.65 -18.67 5.92
C LEU A 182 23.96 -18.55 7.42
N VAL A 183 24.15 -17.35 7.96
CA VAL A 183 24.29 -17.15 9.42
C VAL A 183 23.02 -17.55 10.16
N GLY A 184 21.85 -17.20 9.62
CA GLY A 184 20.56 -17.51 10.25
C GLY A 184 20.09 -18.96 10.04
N TYR A 185 20.36 -19.53 8.87
CA TYR A 185 19.75 -20.78 8.42
C TYR A 185 20.73 -21.81 7.87
N GLY A 186 22.01 -21.48 7.67
CA GLY A 186 23.02 -22.36 7.07
C GLY A 186 23.91 -23.09 8.06
N GLY A 187 23.67 -22.98 9.37
CA GLY A 187 24.45 -23.68 10.39
C GLY A 187 24.29 -25.21 10.34
N PRO A 188 25.23 -26.00 10.90
CA PRO A 188 25.11 -27.45 10.98
C PRO A 188 23.79 -27.86 11.66
N GLU A 189 23.15 -28.92 11.16
CA GLU A 189 21.90 -29.48 11.70
C GLU A 189 20.66 -28.56 11.61
N THR A 190 20.74 -27.44 10.88
CA THR A 190 19.56 -26.63 10.54
C THR A 190 18.77 -27.26 9.40
N LEU A 191 17.50 -26.85 9.25
CA LEU A 191 16.61 -27.37 8.20
C LEU A 191 17.18 -27.17 6.79
N PHE A 192 17.72 -25.99 6.49
CA PHE A 192 18.30 -25.71 5.18
C PHE A 192 19.61 -26.47 4.97
N TRP A 193 20.42 -26.63 6.03
CA TRP A 193 21.64 -27.43 5.96
C TRP A 193 21.36 -28.89 5.59
N SER A 194 20.49 -29.53 6.37
CA SER A 194 20.15 -30.94 6.19
C SER A 194 19.46 -31.22 4.85
N ALA A 195 18.63 -30.30 4.38
CA ALA A 195 17.85 -30.50 3.15
C ALA A 195 18.63 -30.18 1.86
N ILE A 196 19.52 -29.18 1.89
CA ILE A 196 20.13 -28.63 0.67
C ILE A 196 21.65 -28.52 0.81
N LEU A 197 22.14 -27.79 1.82
CA LEU A 197 23.55 -27.38 1.87
C LEU A 197 24.51 -28.58 1.96
N SER A 198 24.21 -29.56 2.82
CA SER A 198 25.03 -30.77 2.98
C SER A 198 25.16 -31.58 1.68
N GLY A 199 24.13 -31.60 0.84
CA GLY A 199 24.17 -32.24 -0.48
C GLY A 199 25.03 -31.47 -1.49
N LEU A 200 25.02 -30.13 -1.42
CA LEU A 200 25.87 -29.29 -2.26
C LEU A 200 27.35 -29.44 -1.89
N GLU A 201 27.66 -29.41 -0.60
CA GLU A 201 29.03 -29.54 -0.08
C GLU A 201 29.66 -30.90 -0.35
N ALA A 202 28.86 -31.95 -0.49
CA ALA A 202 29.33 -33.29 -0.86
C ALA A 202 29.93 -33.35 -2.29
N SER A 203 29.76 -32.30 -3.11
CA SER A 203 30.23 -32.26 -4.48
C SER A 203 31.09 -31.02 -4.78
N THR A 204 32.15 -31.18 -5.58
CA THR A 204 33.00 -30.05 -6.00
C THR A 204 32.22 -28.99 -6.77
N ARG A 205 31.22 -29.40 -7.56
CA ARG A 205 30.32 -28.50 -8.28
C ARG A 205 29.44 -27.69 -7.33
N GLY A 206 28.90 -28.31 -6.29
CA GLY A 206 28.02 -27.64 -5.33
C GLY A 206 28.80 -26.63 -4.48
N VAL A 207 30.01 -26.98 -4.04
CA VAL A 207 30.93 -26.04 -3.37
C VAL A 207 31.23 -24.83 -4.28
N HIS A 208 31.57 -25.06 -5.55
CA HIS A 208 31.80 -23.97 -6.50
C HIS A 208 30.56 -23.08 -6.68
N TRP A 209 29.36 -23.67 -6.72
CA TRP A 209 28.11 -22.90 -6.79
C TRP A 209 27.90 -22.02 -5.55
N LEU A 210 28.16 -22.55 -4.35
CA LEU A 210 28.08 -21.79 -3.09
C LEU A 210 29.04 -20.59 -3.10
N ASP A 211 30.29 -20.79 -3.54
CA ASP A 211 31.28 -19.72 -3.67
C ASP A 211 30.84 -18.65 -4.68
N THR A 212 30.24 -19.08 -5.80
CA THR A 212 29.75 -18.18 -6.86
C THR A 212 28.60 -17.30 -6.36
N VAL A 213 27.64 -17.89 -5.64
CA VAL A 213 26.50 -17.15 -5.07
C VAL A 213 26.99 -16.19 -3.99
N ALA A 214 27.89 -16.63 -3.10
CA ALA A 214 28.45 -15.77 -2.05
C ALA A 214 29.21 -14.55 -2.60
N ALA A 215 29.87 -14.69 -3.75
CA ALA A 215 30.59 -13.60 -4.41
C ALA A 215 29.69 -12.72 -5.30
N THR A 216 28.40 -13.04 -5.46
CA THR A 216 27.53 -12.35 -6.40
C THR A 216 27.25 -10.92 -5.95
N THR A 217 27.74 -9.95 -6.74
CA THR A 217 27.46 -8.52 -6.59
C THR A 217 27.21 -7.94 -7.97
N THR A 218 25.95 -7.89 -8.38
CA THR A 218 25.54 -7.46 -9.73
C THR A 218 24.54 -6.31 -9.66
N SER A 219 24.55 -5.44 -10.67
CA SER A 219 23.46 -4.47 -10.86
C SER A 219 22.17 -5.20 -11.28
N VAL A 220 21.01 -4.57 -11.12
CA VAL A 220 19.72 -5.17 -11.56
C VAL A 220 19.75 -5.50 -13.07
N PRO A 221 20.18 -4.59 -13.97
CA PRO A 221 20.24 -4.91 -15.40
C PRO A 221 21.20 -6.06 -15.75
N ASP A 222 22.34 -6.15 -15.09
CA ASP A 222 23.31 -7.24 -15.33
C ASP A 222 22.76 -8.59 -14.88
N GLU A 223 22.02 -8.61 -13.78
CA GLU A 223 21.38 -9.80 -13.24
C GLU A 223 20.22 -10.26 -14.14
N VAL A 224 19.41 -9.33 -14.66
CA VAL A 224 18.40 -9.61 -15.68
C VAL A 224 19.04 -10.25 -16.91
N ALA A 225 20.13 -9.66 -17.42
CA ALA A 225 20.85 -10.20 -18.56
C ALA A 225 21.44 -11.59 -18.25
N PHE A 226 21.91 -11.83 -17.02
CA PHE A 226 22.39 -13.14 -16.59
C PHE A 226 21.28 -14.19 -16.58
N TRP A 227 20.09 -13.86 -16.07
CA TRP A 227 18.92 -14.75 -16.07
C TRP A 227 18.46 -15.07 -17.49
N GLN A 228 18.39 -14.05 -18.35
CA GLN A 228 18.00 -14.22 -19.76
C GLN A 228 18.99 -15.09 -20.55
N ARG A 229 20.29 -14.99 -20.28
CA ARG A 229 21.30 -15.89 -20.88
C ARG A 229 21.09 -17.36 -20.51
N HIS A 230 20.45 -17.63 -19.38
CA HIS A 230 20.07 -18.98 -18.96
C HIS A 230 18.66 -19.38 -19.40
N GLY A 231 18.02 -18.59 -20.28
CA GLY A 231 16.70 -18.89 -20.83
C GLY A 231 15.54 -18.57 -19.88
N ILE A 232 15.80 -17.83 -18.80
CA ILE A 232 14.76 -17.37 -17.87
C ILE A 232 14.11 -16.11 -18.44
N GLN A 233 12.80 -16.11 -18.54
CA GLN A 233 12.03 -15.05 -19.20
C GLN A 233 11.11 -14.29 -18.25
N ARG A 234 10.67 -14.96 -17.18
CA ARG A 234 9.70 -14.42 -16.23
C ARG A 234 10.01 -14.92 -14.83
N PHE A 235 9.51 -14.21 -13.83
CA PHE A 235 9.53 -14.68 -12.46
C PHE A 235 8.11 -14.61 -11.90
N CYS A 236 7.50 -15.76 -11.68
CA CYS A 236 6.13 -15.86 -11.20
C CYS A 236 6.05 -16.86 -10.05
N TYR A 237 5.56 -16.39 -8.91
CA TYR A 237 5.21 -17.27 -7.79
C TYR A 237 4.07 -18.21 -8.14
N GLN A 238 3.96 -19.31 -7.39
CA GLN A 238 2.76 -20.13 -7.44
C GLN A 238 1.66 -19.52 -6.59
N TRP A 239 0.43 -19.70 -7.06
CA TRP A 239 -0.74 -19.32 -6.28
C TRP A 239 -0.81 -20.11 -4.98
N GLN A 240 -1.02 -19.42 -3.86
CA GLN A 240 -1.27 -20.02 -2.55
C GLN A 240 -2.18 -19.13 -1.70
N ASN A 241 -2.83 -19.73 -0.71
CA ASN A 241 -3.81 -19.11 0.18
C ASN A 241 -3.39 -19.07 1.65
N LEU A 242 -2.14 -19.42 1.95
CA LEU A 242 -1.56 -19.42 3.29
C LEU A 242 -1.12 -18.01 3.73
N ARG A 243 -0.58 -17.19 2.81
CA ARG A 243 -0.23 -15.78 3.04
C ARG A 243 -0.67 -14.93 1.85
N LEU A 244 -1.46 -13.90 2.10
CA LEU A 244 -1.88 -12.98 1.05
C LEU A 244 -0.89 -11.81 0.95
N PRO A 245 -0.54 -11.36 -0.26
CA PRO A 245 0.27 -10.16 -0.43
C PRO A 245 -0.53 -8.95 0.04
N GLY A 246 0.12 -8.07 0.80
CA GLY A 246 -0.41 -6.73 1.06
C GLY A 246 -0.21 -5.87 -0.17
N LEU A 247 -1.20 -5.06 -0.51
CA LEU A 247 -1.13 -4.07 -1.58
C LEU A 247 -1.47 -2.71 -1.00
N VAL A 248 -0.63 -1.72 -1.30
CA VAL A 248 -0.87 -0.32 -0.96
C VAL A 248 -0.81 0.45 -2.26
N GLU A 249 -1.94 1.02 -2.65
CA GLU A 249 -2.06 1.90 -3.80
C GLU A 249 -2.55 3.28 -3.33
N THR A 250 -2.18 4.31 -4.09
CA THR A 250 -2.47 5.69 -3.74
C THR A 250 -3.08 6.39 -4.93
N ALA A 251 -4.21 7.06 -4.71
CA ALA A 251 -4.84 7.91 -5.70
C ALA A 251 -4.88 9.36 -5.19
N THR A 252 -4.74 10.31 -6.11
CA THR A 252 -4.93 11.73 -5.82
C THR A 252 -6.18 12.19 -6.51
N LEU A 253 -7.15 12.72 -5.75
CA LEU A 253 -8.31 13.36 -6.34
C LEU A 253 -7.96 14.79 -6.74
N VAL A 254 -8.38 15.18 -7.94
CA VAL A 254 -8.21 16.54 -8.45
C VAL A 254 -9.60 17.13 -8.63
N ASN A 255 -9.89 18.20 -7.90
CA ASN A 255 -11.14 18.93 -8.03
C ASN A 255 -10.98 20.07 -9.06
N ALA A 256 -12.07 20.78 -9.36
CA ALA A 256 -12.08 21.86 -10.34
C ALA A 256 -11.18 23.07 -9.99
N LEU A 257 -10.65 23.16 -8.77
CA LEU A 257 -9.80 24.24 -8.27
C LEU A 257 -8.33 23.80 -8.07
N GLY A 258 -7.99 22.54 -8.31
CA GLY A 258 -6.62 22.00 -8.17
C GLY A 258 -6.58 20.66 -7.43
N PRO A 259 -5.38 20.13 -7.14
CA PRO A 259 -5.25 18.88 -6.39
C PRO A 259 -5.88 19.02 -5.01
N GLY A 260 -6.84 18.17 -4.72
CA GLY A 260 -7.57 18.13 -3.46
C GLY A 260 -7.38 16.76 -2.82
N SER A 261 -6.53 16.73 -1.80
CA SER A 261 -6.31 15.62 -0.85
C SER A 261 -5.90 14.26 -1.47
N SER A 262 -4.82 13.69 -0.95
CA SER A 262 -4.48 12.28 -1.17
C SER A 262 -5.10 11.43 -0.06
N SER A 263 -5.75 10.33 -0.41
CA SER A 263 -6.22 9.35 0.57
C SER A 263 -5.30 8.13 0.53
N HIS A 264 -4.63 7.88 1.65
CA HIS A 264 -3.85 6.68 1.87
C HIS A 264 -4.71 5.67 2.63
N PHE A 265 -5.00 4.52 2.03
CA PHE A 265 -5.78 3.45 2.66
C PHE A 265 -4.86 2.50 3.42
N TYR A 266 -4.27 2.98 4.52
CA TYR A 266 -3.69 2.12 5.55
C TYR A 266 -3.74 2.85 6.90
N GLU A 267 -4.04 2.14 8.00
CA GLU A 267 -3.70 2.63 9.33
C GLU A 267 -2.19 2.41 9.53
N PRO A 268 -1.38 3.48 9.66
CA PRO A 268 0.01 3.33 10.03
C PRO A 268 0.08 2.77 11.45
N LEU A 269 1.03 1.88 11.73
CA LEU A 269 1.40 1.52 13.11
C LEU A 269 1.66 2.78 13.99
N ALA A 270 2.04 3.90 13.37
CA ALA A 270 2.17 5.19 14.04
C ALA A 270 0.85 5.72 14.64
N MET A 271 -0.29 5.45 14.00
CA MET A 271 -1.62 5.78 14.54
C MET A 271 -2.03 4.84 15.68
N ASP A 272 -1.55 3.59 15.71
CA ASP A 272 -1.73 2.69 16.86
C ASP A 272 -0.82 3.08 18.05
N LEU A 273 0.38 3.58 17.73
CA LEU A 273 1.37 4.04 18.71
C LEU A 273 0.99 5.38 19.35
N TYR A 274 0.19 6.21 18.68
CA TYR A 274 -0.20 7.54 19.18
C TYR A 274 -1.13 7.53 20.41
N PRO A 275 -2.30 6.83 20.42
CA PRO A 275 -3.15 6.75 21.60
C PRO A 275 -2.51 5.94 22.72
N THR A 276 -1.69 4.93 22.37
CA THR A 276 -0.98 4.12 23.36
C THR A 276 0.11 4.91 24.08
N THR A 277 0.82 5.81 23.38
CA THR A 277 1.79 6.71 24.03
C THR A 277 1.11 7.81 24.85
N MET A 278 -0.02 8.38 24.40
CA MET A 278 -0.77 9.40 25.14
C MET A 278 -1.35 8.89 26.47
N CYS A 279 -1.73 7.62 26.53
CA CYS A 279 -2.34 7.00 27.71
C CYS A 279 -1.47 5.94 28.41
N ASN A 280 -0.19 5.85 28.03
CA ASN A 280 0.78 4.88 28.56
C ASN A 280 0.26 3.42 28.50
N LEU A 281 -0.34 3.06 27.37
CA LEU A 281 -0.91 1.74 27.08
C LEU A 281 0.07 0.90 26.26
N SER A 282 -0.19 -0.40 26.21
CA SER A 282 0.60 -1.38 25.45
C SER A 282 -0.30 -2.17 24.51
N LEU A 283 0.20 -2.40 23.29
CA LEU A 283 -0.43 -3.27 22.30
C LEU A 283 -0.09 -4.76 22.51
N ILE A 284 0.90 -5.04 23.36
CA ILE A 284 1.39 -6.40 23.62
C ILE A 284 0.47 -7.08 24.64
N ARG A 285 -0.13 -8.20 24.24
CA ARG A 285 -0.97 -9.04 25.11
C ARG A 285 -0.15 -9.50 26.33
N ASP A 286 -0.79 -9.60 27.50
CA ASP A 286 -0.17 -9.98 28.78
C ASP A 286 0.73 -8.92 29.47
N THR A 287 0.71 -7.68 28.98
CA THR A 287 1.29 -6.55 29.71
C THR A 287 0.28 -5.93 30.68
N PRO A 288 0.74 -5.39 31.83
CA PRO A 288 -0.17 -4.85 32.87
C PRO A 288 -0.98 -3.63 32.40
N ASN A 289 -0.52 -2.94 31.36
CA ASN A 289 -1.15 -1.79 30.72
C ASN A 289 -1.68 -2.11 29.32
N TYR A 290 -2.06 -3.38 29.07
CA TYR A 290 -2.65 -3.79 27.81
C TYR A 290 -3.89 -2.94 27.47
N ILE A 291 -3.98 -2.49 26.21
CA ILE A 291 -4.96 -1.52 25.72
C ILE A 291 -6.42 -1.93 25.99
N LEU A 292 -6.74 -3.24 25.99
CA LEU A 292 -8.10 -3.72 26.24
C LEU A 292 -8.48 -3.86 27.72
N ASN A 293 -7.50 -3.71 28.63
CA ASN A 293 -7.72 -3.85 30.07
C ASN A 293 -7.64 -2.50 30.82
N THR A 294 -7.31 -1.42 30.11
CA THR A 294 -6.94 -0.13 30.72
C THR A 294 -7.77 1.01 30.12
N THR A 295 -8.29 1.90 30.96
CA THR A 295 -9.10 3.05 30.52
C THR A 295 -8.23 4.25 30.17
N CYS A 296 -8.63 5.00 29.13
CA CYS A 296 -7.93 6.19 28.64
C CYS A 296 -8.92 7.36 28.63
N PHE A 297 -8.60 8.47 29.31
CA PHE A 297 -9.49 9.63 29.48
C PHE A 297 -10.92 9.31 29.97
N GLY A 298 -11.09 8.27 30.80
CA GLY A 298 -12.40 7.87 31.32
C GLY A 298 -13.28 7.12 30.32
N MET A 299 -12.77 6.82 29.12
CA MET A 299 -13.44 5.94 28.17
C MET A 299 -13.11 4.47 28.47
N PRO A 300 -14.10 3.56 28.40
CA PRO A 300 -13.86 2.13 28.53
C PRO A 300 -12.98 1.62 27.39
N PRO A 301 -12.11 0.63 27.63
CA PRO A 301 -11.32 0.02 26.56
C PRO A 301 -12.26 -0.59 25.51
N GLN A 302 -12.04 -0.28 24.25
CA GLN A 302 -12.78 -0.83 23.12
C GLN A 302 -11.85 -1.71 22.28
N SER A 303 -12.38 -2.84 21.79
CA SER A 303 -11.63 -3.70 20.88
C SER A 303 -11.45 -2.99 19.55
N PHE A 304 -10.31 -3.17 18.89
CA PHE A 304 -10.15 -2.72 17.51
C PHE A 304 -11.19 -3.37 16.57
N ASP A 305 -11.65 -4.58 16.92
CA ASP A 305 -12.75 -5.24 16.22
C ASP A 305 -14.08 -4.48 16.37
N ASP A 306 -14.27 -3.68 17.43
CA ASP A 306 -15.47 -2.84 17.62
C ASP A 306 -15.43 -1.57 16.73
N TYR A 307 -14.25 -1.20 16.24
CA TYR A 307 -14.05 -0.11 15.27
C TYR A 307 -13.99 -0.60 13.82
N SER A 308 -14.10 -1.91 13.59
CA SER A 308 -14.24 -2.43 12.25
C SER A 308 -15.62 -2.04 11.71
N CYS A 309 -15.63 -1.24 10.64
CA CYS A 309 -16.83 -1.00 9.86
C CYS A 309 -17.35 -2.35 9.37
N LEU A 310 -18.51 -2.73 9.91
CA LEU A 310 -19.43 -3.67 9.29
C LEU A 310 -19.83 -3.23 7.90
#